data_AF-A0ABD2E2L4-F1
#
_entry.id   AF-A0ABD2E2L4-F1
#
_cell.length_a   1.000
_cell.length_b   1.000
_cell.length_c   1.000
_cell.angle_alpha   90.00
_cell.angle_beta   90.00
_cell.angle_gamma   90.00
#
_symmetry.space_group_name_H-M   'P 1'
#
loop_
_entity.id
_entity.type
_entity.pdbx_description
1 polymer ?
#
loop_
_entity_poly.entity_id
_entity_poly.type
_entity_poly.pdbx_seq_one_letter_code
_entity_poly.pdbx_strand_id
1 'polypeptide(L)'
;DLVALCGQTWQGDGLLLRSHSASRRFYFVAPDTDCGLWVQAAAPGDRIRFQFRFFLVYSLTPASSAPPVPSASSPAPAHPCSRGSFLQFYEGPPGAPRALGAPVCGLTIPAPVASSGPFLGLRLVTRGRQPRVDFVGEVTSFRLVPSLVPSQTGGTDVGTSKPSTLFPPLGSADPLWIAAERSPPAGRDPAQQNATSEGSTES
;
A
#
# COMPACT_ATOMS: atom_id res chain seq x y z
N ASP A 1 -14.30 -0.22 0.08
CA ASP A 1 -13.97 1.22 0.08
C ASP A 1 -13.74 1.71 1.50
N LEU A 2 -12.82 2.65 1.73
CA LEU A 2 -12.47 3.18 3.04
C LEU A 2 -13.69 3.77 3.74
N VAL A 3 -14.48 4.58 3.03
CA VAL A 3 -15.68 5.18 3.60
C VAL A 3 -16.78 4.17 3.93
N ALA A 4 -16.85 3.06 3.19
CA ALA A 4 -17.76 1.97 3.52
C ALA A 4 -17.33 1.19 4.78
N LEU A 5 -16.04 1.23 5.12
CA LEU A 5 -15.45 0.56 6.29
C LEU A 5 -15.11 1.56 7.42
N CYS A 6 -15.76 2.72 7.41
CA CYS A 6 -15.47 3.81 8.34
C CYS A 6 -15.62 3.36 9.80
N GLY A 7 -14.59 3.65 10.62
CA GLY A 7 -14.52 3.29 12.04
C GLY A 7 -14.23 1.81 12.31
N GLN A 8 -14.10 0.97 11.27
CA GLN A 8 -13.85 -0.46 11.45
C GLN A 8 -12.37 -0.78 11.64
N THR A 9 -12.11 -1.97 12.18
CA THR A 9 -10.80 -2.62 12.13
C THR A 9 -10.92 -3.85 11.25
N TRP A 10 -10.11 -3.92 10.21
CA TRP A 10 -10.04 -5.06 9.31
C TRP A 10 -8.81 -5.91 9.63
N GLN A 11 -8.95 -7.23 9.59
CA GLN A 11 -7.86 -8.17 9.81
C GLN A 11 -7.69 -9.06 8.59
N GLY A 12 -6.45 -9.22 8.12
CA GLY A 12 -6.11 -10.11 7.01
C GLY A 12 -4.93 -9.60 6.19
N ASP A 13 -4.79 -10.15 4.99
CA ASP A 13 -3.78 -9.76 4.00
C ASP A 13 -4.42 -9.50 2.62
N GLY A 14 -3.75 -8.70 1.79
CA GLY A 14 -4.16 -8.43 0.40
C GLY A 14 -5.41 -7.57 0.23
N LEU A 15 -5.74 -6.70 1.20
CA LEU A 15 -6.88 -5.79 1.05
C LEU A 15 -6.58 -4.73 -0.01
N LEU A 16 -7.34 -4.75 -1.12
CA LEU A 16 -7.37 -3.66 -2.10
C LEU A 16 -8.35 -2.58 -1.63
N LEU A 17 -7.82 -1.52 -1.04
CA LEU A 17 -8.58 -0.42 -0.49
C LEU A 17 -8.74 0.73 -1.49
N ARG A 18 -9.98 1.15 -1.69
CA ARG A 18 -10.33 2.34 -2.47
C ARG A 18 -10.82 3.45 -1.55
N SER A 19 -10.72 4.71 -1.96
CA SER A 19 -11.27 5.87 -1.26
C SER A 19 -12.78 5.75 -0.97
N HIS A 20 -13.60 5.82 -2.03
CA HIS A 20 -15.05 5.92 -2.03
C HIS A 20 -15.64 5.22 -3.26
N SER A 21 -16.90 4.80 -3.20
CA SER A 21 -17.60 4.22 -4.35
C SER A 21 -17.83 5.23 -5.48
N ALA A 22 -18.08 6.49 -5.12
CA ALA A 22 -18.30 7.60 -6.04
C ALA A 22 -17.07 7.94 -6.91
N SER A 23 -15.86 7.52 -6.51
CA SER A 23 -14.64 7.80 -7.26
C SER A 23 -14.60 7.14 -8.64
N ARG A 24 -15.50 6.18 -8.90
CA ARG A 24 -15.72 5.53 -10.19
C ARG A 24 -16.41 6.42 -11.24
N ARG A 25 -16.94 7.58 -10.83
CA ARG A 25 -17.71 8.47 -11.71
C ARG A 25 -16.80 9.53 -12.32
N PHE A 26 -17.06 9.91 -13.56
CA PHE A 26 -16.47 11.12 -14.12
C PHE A 26 -16.99 12.35 -13.34
N TYR A 27 -16.08 13.23 -12.90
CA TYR A 27 -16.40 14.48 -12.17
C TYR A 27 -17.05 14.31 -10.77
N PHE A 28 -16.52 13.43 -9.92
CA PHE A 28 -17.04 13.22 -8.57
C PHE A 28 -16.56 14.27 -7.55
N VAL A 29 -17.39 14.61 -6.57
CA VAL A 29 -17.03 15.40 -5.39
C VAL A 29 -17.30 14.55 -4.15
N ALA A 30 -16.36 14.53 -3.20
CA ALA A 30 -16.51 13.82 -1.94
C ALA A 30 -16.47 14.81 -0.76
N PRO A 31 -17.56 15.54 -0.47
CA PRO A 31 -17.58 16.49 0.63
C PRO A 31 -17.68 15.76 1.98
N ASP A 32 -17.32 16.48 3.06
CA ASP A 32 -17.64 16.14 4.46
C ASP A 32 -17.27 14.73 4.93
N THR A 33 -16.24 14.15 4.32
CA THR A 33 -15.66 12.88 4.74
C THR A 33 -14.62 13.12 5.83
N ASP A 34 -14.82 12.45 6.96
CA ASP A 34 -13.82 12.26 8.00
C ASP A 34 -13.91 10.81 8.48
N CYS A 35 -13.19 9.92 7.80
CA CYS A 35 -13.31 8.48 8.00
C CYS A 35 -11.95 7.83 8.20
N GLY A 36 -11.85 7.00 9.24
CA GLY A 36 -10.68 6.18 9.53
C GLY A 36 -10.98 4.70 9.34
N LEU A 37 -9.99 3.95 8.87
CA LEU A 37 -9.97 2.48 8.86
C LEU A 37 -8.68 2.04 9.55
N TRP A 38 -8.77 1.04 10.43
CA TRP A 38 -7.61 0.35 10.96
C TRP A 38 -7.45 -1.00 10.30
N VAL A 39 -6.20 -1.37 10.07
CA VAL A 39 -5.82 -2.69 9.61
C VAL A 39 -4.99 -3.33 10.71
N GLN A 40 -5.30 -4.57 11.04
CA GLN A 40 -4.51 -5.44 11.89
C GLN A 40 -3.79 -6.49 11.03
N ALA A 41 -2.52 -6.75 11.37
CA ALA A 41 -1.68 -7.68 10.64
C ALA A 41 -2.27 -9.10 10.67
N ALA A 42 -2.05 -9.86 9.59
CA ALA A 42 -2.66 -11.17 9.42
C ALA A 42 -2.17 -12.20 10.43
N ALA A 43 -0.91 -12.08 10.87
CA ALA A 43 -0.30 -13.00 11.82
C ALA A 43 0.49 -12.26 12.92
N PRO A 44 0.70 -12.89 14.09
CA PRO A 44 1.56 -12.34 15.13
C PRO A 44 2.99 -12.10 14.62
N GLY A 45 3.56 -10.96 15.00
CA GLY A 45 4.91 -10.57 14.59
C GLY A 45 4.99 -9.92 13.20
N ASP A 46 3.92 -9.95 12.40
CA ASP A 46 3.86 -9.26 11.13
C ASP A 46 3.76 -7.74 11.32
N ARG A 47 4.08 -7.03 10.26
CA ARG A 47 3.87 -5.60 10.04
C ARG A 47 3.00 -5.42 8.82
N ILE A 48 2.48 -4.20 8.65
CA ILE A 48 1.58 -3.88 7.55
C ILE A 48 2.28 -2.86 6.67
N ARG A 49 2.17 -3.06 5.36
CA ARG A 49 2.57 -2.07 4.35
C ARG A 49 1.36 -1.70 3.52
N PHE A 50 1.16 -0.41 3.33
CA PHE A 50 0.20 0.15 2.39
C PHE A 50 0.94 0.69 1.17
N GLN A 51 0.58 0.21 -0.02
CA GLN A 51 1.15 0.67 -1.28
C GLN A 51 0.06 1.28 -2.16
N PHE A 52 0.24 2.55 -2.54
CA PHE A 52 -0.64 3.19 -3.51
C PHE A 52 -0.42 2.63 -4.92
N ARG A 53 -1.53 2.38 -5.61
CA ARG A 53 -1.61 2.07 -7.05
C ARG A 53 -2.11 3.26 -7.85
N PHE A 54 -2.98 4.06 -7.23
CA PHE A 54 -3.50 5.31 -7.77
C PHE A 54 -3.66 6.32 -6.63
N PHE A 55 -3.44 7.60 -6.90
CA PHE A 55 -3.54 8.65 -5.89
C PHE A 55 -3.94 10.01 -6.48
N LEU A 56 -5.01 10.57 -5.93
CA LEU A 56 -5.55 11.87 -6.25
C LEU A 56 -6.29 12.36 -5.01
N VAL A 57 -5.71 13.26 -4.23
CA VAL A 57 -6.30 13.73 -2.97
C VAL A 57 -6.10 15.23 -2.88
N TYR A 58 -7.04 16.02 -3.37
CA TYR A 58 -6.93 17.48 -3.37
C TYR A 58 -8.29 18.16 -3.35
N SER A 59 -8.27 19.48 -3.26
CA SER A 59 -9.47 20.32 -3.32
C SER A 59 -9.25 21.42 -4.34
N LEU A 60 -10.23 21.65 -5.23
CA LEU A 60 -10.11 22.68 -6.26
C LEU A 60 -10.04 24.09 -5.67
N THR A 61 -10.69 24.30 -4.53
CA THR A 61 -10.55 25.53 -3.76
C THR A 61 -10.14 25.18 -2.33
N PRO A 62 -8.98 25.64 -1.85
CA PRO A 62 -8.58 25.44 -0.47
C PRO A 62 -9.59 26.06 0.50
N ALA A 63 -9.69 25.51 1.70
CA ALA A 63 -10.41 26.15 2.79
C ALA A 63 -9.80 27.54 3.07
N SER A 64 -10.67 28.52 3.32
CA SER A 64 -10.23 29.83 3.80
C SER A 64 -9.63 29.66 5.20
N SER A 65 -8.40 30.12 5.38
CA SER A 65 -7.88 30.34 6.73
C SER A 65 -8.60 31.55 7.29
N ALA A 66 -9.21 31.44 8.48
CA ALA A 66 -9.64 32.62 9.21
C ALA A 66 -8.49 33.65 9.27
N PRO A 67 -8.76 34.96 9.13
CA PRO A 67 -7.71 35.96 9.13
C PRO A 67 -6.88 35.86 10.42
N PRO A 68 -5.54 35.89 10.33
CA PRO A 68 -4.69 35.81 11.51
C PRO A 68 -4.95 37.03 12.39
N VAL A 69 -5.29 36.79 13.66
CA VAL A 69 -5.16 37.80 14.71
C VAL A 69 -3.67 38.17 14.78
N PRO A 70 -3.27 39.46 14.85
CA PRO A 70 -1.87 39.83 14.86
C PRO A 70 -1.24 39.38 16.19
N SER A 71 -0.65 38.18 16.19
CA SER A 71 0.23 37.70 17.27
C SER A 71 1.65 37.68 16.74
N ALA A 72 2.57 38.27 17.51
CA ALA A 72 3.96 38.55 17.18
C ALA A 72 4.84 37.28 17.13
N SER A 73 4.47 36.33 16.29
CA SER A 73 5.25 35.12 16.00
C SER A 73 4.94 34.71 14.57
N SER A 74 5.92 34.75 13.68
CA SER A 74 5.75 34.26 12.31
C SER A 74 5.19 32.84 12.37
N PRO A 75 3.97 32.57 11.84
CA PRO A 75 3.42 31.24 11.85
C PRO A 75 4.33 30.33 11.01
N ALA A 76 4.68 29.17 11.57
CA ALA A 76 5.41 28.15 10.84
C ALA A 76 4.71 27.86 9.49
N PRO A 77 5.45 27.57 8.41
CA PRO A 77 4.86 27.28 7.11
C PRO A 77 3.77 26.21 7.25
N ALA A 78 2.55 26.56 6.86
CA ALA A 78 1.44 25.64 6.92
C ALA A 78 1.74 24.42 6.03
N HIS A 79 1.47 23.21 6.53
CA HIS A 79 1.73 21.99 5.77
C HIS A 79 1.00 22.05 4.41
N PRO A 80 1.57 21.53 3.31
CA PRO A 80 0.96 21.60 1.98
C PRO A 80 -0.50 21.10 1.93
N CYS A 81 -0.84 20.14 2.79
CA CYS A 81 -2.18 19.54 2.87
C CYS A 81 -3.13 20.20 3.87
N SER A 82 -2.67 21.19 4.65
CA SER A 82 -3.42 21.80 5.75
C SER A 82 -4.72 22.50 5.34
N ARG A 83 -4.77 23.03 4.11
CA ARG A 83 -5.91 23.80 3.58
C ARG A 83 -6.84 22.97 2.69
N GLY A 84 -6.55 21.69 2.47
CA GLY A 84 -7.27 20.85 1.52
C GLY A 84 -7.63 19.48 2.10
N SER A 85 -8.04 18.60 1.20
CA SER A 85 -8.25 17.19 1.52
C SER A 85 -6.91 16.48 1.70
N PHE A 86 -6.86 15.49 2.60
CA PHE A 86 -5.64 14.75 2.89
C PHE A 86 -5.93 13.33 3.40
N LEU A 87 -4.91 12.48 3.27
CA LEU A 87 -4.82 11.20 3.98
C LEU A 87 -3.75 11.29 5.07
N GLN A 88 -4.05 10.73 6.24
CA GLN A 88 -3.10 10.57 7.34
C GLN A 88 -2.99 9.10 7.71
N PHE A 89 -1.76 8.62 7.81
CA PHE A 89 -1.46 7.29 8.35
C PHE A 89 -1.21 7.37 9.85
N TYR A 90 -1.51 6.29 10.55
CA TYR A 90 -1.32 6.17 11.99
C TYR A 90 -0.67 4.84 12.35
N GLU A 91 0.23 4.87 13.33
CA GLU A 91 0.78 3.72 14.02
C GLU A 91 -0.08 3.40 15.25
N GLY A 92 -0.18 2.11 15.58
CA GLY A 92 -0.83 1.65 16.80
C GLY A 92 -2.35 1.43 16.69
N PRO A 93 -2.96 0.88 17.76
CA PRO A 93 -4.37 0.51 17.76
C PRO A 93 -5.29 1.73 17.74
N PRO A 94 -6.59 1.57 17.38
CA PRO A 94 -7.55 2.66 17.31
C PRO A 94 -7.69 3.51 18.58
N GLY A 95 -7.46 2.93 19.76
CA GLY A 95 -7.57 3.62 21.05
C GLY A 95 -6.37 4.50 21.43
N ALA A 96 -5.22 4.33 20.77
CA ALA A 96 -4.01 5.11 21.02
C ALA A 96 -3.21 5.35 19.72
N PRO A 97 -3.80 5.99 18.70
CA PRO A 97 -3.16 6.16 17.41
C PRO A 97 -2.11 7.26 17.45
N ARG A 98 -0.93 6.99 16.88
CA ARG A 98 0.13 8.00 16.69
C ARG A 98 0.27 8.31 15.20
N ALA A 99 0.31 9.58 14.82
CA ALA A 99 0.50 9.94 13.42
C ALA A 99 1.81 9.35 12.85
N LEU A 100 1.70 8.65 11.73
CA LEU A 100 2.80 8.05 10.99
C LEU A 100 3.10 8.93 9.78
N GLY A 101 4.15 9.75 9.91
CA GLY A 101 4.55 10.72 8.88
C GLY A 101 3.60 11.90 8.73
N ALA A 102 3.94 12.80 7.80
CA ALA A 102 3.10 13.94 7.44
C ALA A 102 1.87 13.51 6.63
N PRO A 103 0.76 14.26 6.67
CA PRO A 103 -0.39 13.99 5.83
C PRO A 103 -0.02 14.11 4.34
N VAL A 104 -0.61 13.25 3.51
CA VAL A 104 -0.38 13.20 2.07
C VAL A 104 -1.58 13.76 1.30
N CYS A 105 -1.30 14.51 0.24
CA CYS A 105 -2.27 15.11 -0.67
C CYS A 105 -1.61 15.39 -2.03
N GLY A 106 -2.40 15.79 -3.02
CA GLY A 106 -1.97 16.07 -4.39
C GLY A 106 -2.29 14.93 -5.35
N LEU A 107 -1.51 14.85 -6.43
CA LEU A 107 -1.69 13.89 -7.53
C LEU A 107 -0.53 12.90 -7.65
N THR A 108 0.54 13.12 -6.89
CA THR A 108 1.74 12.27 -6.92
C THR A 108 1.52 11.06 -6.03
N ILE A 109 1.73 9.86 -6.58
CA ILE A 109 1.63 8.59 -5.85
C ILE A 109 2.66 8.59 -4.70
N PRO A 110 2.22 8.52 -3.43
CA PRO A 110 3.14 8.49 -2.29
C PRO A 110 3.97 7.20 -2.26
N ALA A 111 5.14 7.27 -1.62
CA ALA A 111 5.93 6.09 -1.30
C ALA A 111 5.12 5.10 -0.43
N PRO A 112 5.42 3.78 -0.50
CA PRO A 112 4.77 2.81 0.38
C PRO A 112 4.97 3.17 1.85
N VAL A 113 3.91 3.04 2.65
CA VAL A 113 3.92 3.32 4.08
C VAL A 113 3.91 2.01 4.84
N ALA A 114 4.88 1.80 5.74
CA ALA A 114 4.98 0.59 6.54
C ALA A 114 4.81 0.91 8.02
N SER A 115 4.06 0.07 8.74
CA SER A 115 3.95 0.13 10.19
C SER A 115 5.18 -0.46 10.87
N SER A 116 5.43 0.00 12.09
CA SER A 116 6.44 -0.55 13.01
C SER A 116 5.87 -1.58 13.98
N GLY A 117 4.54 -1.70 14.07
CA GLY A 117 3.80 -2.71 14.83
C GLY A 117 2.69 -3.41 14.02
N PRO A 118 1.78 -4.13 14.69
CA PRO A 118 0.77 -4.96 14.04
C PRO A 118 -0.48 -4.19 13.59
N PHE A 119 -0.51 -2.86 13.76
CA PHE A 119 -1.64 -2.02 13.38
C PHE A 119 -1.19 -0.88 12.48
N LEU A 120 -1.98 -0.61 11.44
CA LEU A 120 -1.84 0.56 10.57
C LEU A 120 -3.21 1.21 10.41
N GLY A 121 -3.33 2.46 10.85
CA GLY A 121 -4.51 3.29 10.63
C GLY A 121 -4.38 4.14 9.38
N LEU A 122 -5.47 4.34 8.66
CA LEU A 122 -5.58 5.26 7.53
C LEU A 122 -6.84 6.12 7.71
N ARG A 123 -6.68 7.44 7.76
CA ARG A 123 -7.78 8.40 7.87
C ARG A 123 -7.82 9.31 6.67
N LEU A 124 -9.00 9.42 6.08
CA LEU A 124 -9.31 10.32 5.00
C LEU A 124 -10.14 11.49 5.50
N VAL A 125 -9.66 12.69 5.24
CA VAL A 125 -10.35 13.94 5.58
C VAL A 125 -10.50 14.79 4.33
N THR A 126 -11.72 15.21 4.02
CA THR A 126 -12.02 16.10 2.89
C THR A 126 -12.35 17.49 3.38
N ARG A 127 -11.65 18.51 2.89
CA ARG A 127 -11.85 19.92 3.28
C ARG A 127 -11.78 20.84 2.07
N GLY A 128 -12.22 22.08 2.20
CA GLY A 128 -12.26 23.04 1.10
C GLY A 128 -13.45 22.80 0.17
N ARG A 129 -13.46 23.45 -0.98
CA ARG A 129 -14.56 23.31 -1.96
C ARG A 129 -14.17 22.35 -3.07
N GLN A 130 -15.16 21.57 -3.50
CA GLN A 130 -15.04 20.56 -4.55
C GLN A 130 -13.84 19.62 -4.32
N PRO A 131 -13.78 18.93 -3.16
CA PRO A 131 -12.76 17.91 -2.92
C PRO A 131 -12.85 16.80 -3.99
N ARG A 132 -11.71 16.54 -4.62
CA ARG A 132 -11.50 15.44 -5.56
C ARG A 132 -10.58 14.46 -4.84
N VAL A 133 -11.14 13.35 -4.41
CA VAL A 133 -10.42 12.30 -3.68
C VAL A 133 -10.68 10.95 -4.32
N ASP A 134 -9.66 10.42 -4.98
CA ASP A 134 -9.60 9.03 -5.37
C ASP A 134 -8.22 8.43 -5.10
N PHE A 135 -8.19 7.27 -4.49
CA PHE A 135 -6.99 6.47 -4.38
C PHE A 135 -7.38 5.02 -4.41
N VAL A 136 -6.43 4.22 -4.86
CA VAL A 136 -6.45 2.77 -4.74
C VAL A 136 -5.12 2.38 -4.15
N GLY A 137 -5.14 1.58 -3.10
CA GLY A 137 -3.93 1.04 -2.51
C GLY A 137 -4.15 -0.37 -1.98
N GLU A 138 -3.05 -1.06 -1.79
CA GLU A 138 -3.01 -2.44 -1.36
C GLU A 138 -2.37 -2.52 0.01
N VAL A 139 -3.02 -3.28 0.89
CA VAL A 139 -2.51 -3.63 2.21
C VAL A 139 -1.85 -4.99 2.12
N THR A 140 -0.59 -5.07 2.53
CA THR A 140 0.16 -6.33 2.63
C THR A 140 0.68 -6.55 4.04
N SER A 141 0.46 -7.72 4.62
CA SER A 141 1.09 -8.20 5.85
C SER A 141 2.46 -8.80 5.52
N PHE A 142 3.49 -8.48 6.30
CA PHE A 142 4.83 -9.01 6.06
C PHE A 142 5.60 -9.22 7.36
N ARG A 143 6.52 -10.18 7.36
CA ARG A 143 7.47 -10.39 8.47
C ARG A 143 8.82 -9.80 8.13
N LEU A 144 9.44 -9.21 9.14
CA LEU A 144 10.87 -8.91 9.10
C LEU A 144 11.63 -10.17 9.50
N VAL A 145 12.57 -10.59 8.67
CA VAL A 145 13.52 -11.64 9.05
C VAL A 145 14.67 -10.97 9.81
N PRO A 146 14.95 -11.36 11.07
CA PRO A 146 16.11 -10.83 11.78
C PRO A 146 17.38 -11.12 10.98
N SER A 147 18.20 -10.10 10.74
CA SER A 147 19.50 -10.30 10.12
C SER A 147 20.38 -11.13 11.07
N LEU A 148 20.67 -12.37 10.69
CA LEU A 148 21.69 -13.17 11.36
C LEU A 148 23.05 -12.60 10.94
N VAL A 149 23.56 -11.64 11.71
CA VAL A 149 24.98 -11.29 11.62
C VAL A 149 25.73 -12.50 12.18
N PRO A 150 26.62 -13.16 11.40
CA PRO A 150 27.48 -14.19 11.96
C PRO A 150 28.35 -13.51 13.01
N SER A 151 28.20 -13.91 14.27
CA SER A 151 29.19 -13.58 15.29
C SER A 151 30.52 -14.15 14.82
N GLN A 152 31.45 -13.26 14.44
CA GLN A 152 32.84 -13.65 14.28
C GLN A 152 33.32 -14.11 15.66
N THR A 153 33.26 -15.41 15.90
CA THR A 153 34.01 -16.06 16.97
C THR A 153 35.48 -15.81 16.65
N GLY A 154 36.04 -14.78 17.27
CA GLY A 154 37.47 -14.52 17.29
C GLY A 154 38.17 -15.73 17.89
N GLY A 155 38.62 -16.63 17.03
CA GLY A 155 39.47 -17.75 17.39
C GLY A 155 40.84 -17.20 17.73
N THR A 156 41.20 -17.30 19.02
CA THR A 156 42.56 -17.09 19.49
C THR A 156 43.44 -18.14 18.82
N ASP A 157 44.37 -17.68 17.99
CA ASP A 157 45.38 -18.52 17.36
C ASP A 157 46.40 -18.93 18.44
N VAL A 158 46.44 -20.21 18.80
CA VAL A 158 47.63 -20.82 19.40
C VAL A 158 47.76 -22.28 18.96
N GLY A 159 48.74 -22.50 18.08
CA GLY A 159 49.69 -23.59 18.20
C GLY A 159 49.22 -25.02 17.93
N THR A 160 49.59 -25.50 16.74
CA THR A 160 50.18 -26.82 16.52
C THR A 160 49.23 -28.03 16.57
N SER A 161 48.79 -28.50 15.39
CA SER A 161 49.09 -29.85 14.84
C SER A 161 48.12 -30.26 13.70
N LYS A 162 48.66 -30.32 12.48
CA LYS A 162 48.37 -31.24 11.35
C LYS A 162 46.89 -31.48 10.92
N PRO A 163 46.50 -31.16 9.67
CA PRO A 163 45.33 -31.77 9.05
C PRO A 163 45.69 -33.03 8.27
N SER A 164 44.95 -34.11 8.54
CA SER A 164 44.91 -35.33 7.74
C SER A 164 44.35 -35.08 6.34
N THR A 165 45.04 -35.64 5.36
CA THR A 165 44.66 -35.80 3.96
C THR A 165 43.33 -36.53 3.80
N LEU A 166 42.41 -35.98 2.98
CA LEU A 166 41.77 -36.72 1.88
C LEU A 166 40.96 -35.76 0.99
N PHE A 167 41.51 -35.42 -0.18
CA PHE A 167 40.71 -35.02 -1.34
C PHE A 167 40.73 -36.19 -2.34
N PRO A 168 39.58 -36.66 -2.85
CA PRO A 168 39.57 -37.30 -4.16
C PRO A 168 39.38 -36.24 -5.27
N PRO A 169 39.98 -36.43 -6.46
CA PRO A 169 40.02 -35.43 -7.50
C PRO A 169 38.82 -35.48 -8.46
N LEU A 170 38.45 -34.29 -8.93
CA LEU A 170 38.18 -33.90 -10.32
C LEU A 170 37.66 -35.01 -11.27
N GLY A 171 36.34 -35.11 -11.39
CA GLY A 171 35.65 -35.81 -12.46
C GLY A 171 35.05 -34.82 -13.47
N SER A 172 35.72 -34.69 -14.61
CA SER A 172 35.25 -33.96 -15.81
C SER A 172 34.22 -34.80 -16.57
N ALA A 173 33.05 -34.24 -16.87
CA ALA A 173 32.27 -34.50 -18.10
C ALA A 173 30.97 -33.68 -18.11
N ASP A 174 30.89 -32.70 -19.02
CA ASP A 174 29.67 -32.19 -19.65
C ASP A 174 29.76 -32.56 -21.16
N PRO A 175 28.70 -32.47 -21.99
CA PRO A 175 27.26 -32.36 -21.73
C PRO A 175 26.42 -33.35 -22.60
N LEU A 176 25.17 -33.64 -22.24
CA LEU A 176 24.19 -34.16 -23.21
C LEU A 176 22.91 -33.32 -23.17
N TRP A 177 22.81 -32.45 -24.16
CA TRP A 177 21.56 -31.85 -24.63
C TRP A 177 20.56 -32.97 -24.95
N ILE A 178 19.36 -32.89 -24.38
CA ILE A 178 18.18 -33.49 -25.00
C ILE A 178 17.08 -32.44 -24.93
N ALA A 179 16.77 -31.91 -26.11
CA ALA A 179 15.59 -31.15 -26.38
C ALA A 179 14.34 -32.03 -26.18
N ALA A 180 13.33 -31.49 -25.52
CA ALA A 180 11.95 -31.90 -25.72
C ALA A 180 11.05 -30.71 -25.41
N GLU A 181 10.80 -29.90 -26.44
CA GLU A 181 9.58 -29.14 -26.54
C GLU A 181 8.38 -30.06 -26.28
N ARG A 182 7.48 -29.63 -25.40
CA ARG A 182 6.09 -30.08 -25.44
C ARG A 182 5.22 -28.85 -25.63
N SER A 183 4.88 -28.59 -26.88
CA SER A 183 3.79 -27.70 -27.25
C SER A 183 2.47 -28.19 -26.62
N PRO A 184 1.63 -27.31 -26.07
CA PRO A 184 0.24 -27.65 -25.79
C PRO A 184 -0.58 -27.64 -27.09
N PRO A 185 -1.53 -28.57 -27.29
CA PRO A 185 -2.38 -28.53 -28.47
C PRO A 185 -3.36 -27.36 -28.38
N ALA A 186 -3.36 -26.54 -29.43
CA ALA A 186 -4.47 -25.68 -29.75
C ALA A 186 -5.66 -26.53 -30.23
N GLY A 187 -6.87 -26.22 -29.78
CA GLY A 187 -8.09 -26.68 -30.45
C GLY A 187 -9.30 -26.84 -29.56
N ARG A 188 -10.09 -25.77 -29.38
CA ARG A 188 -11.39 -25.56 -30.06
C ARG A 188 -12.18 -24.48 -29.34
N ASP A 189 -12.40 -23.40 -30.08
CA ASP A 189 -13.44 -22.41 -29.85
C ASP A 189 -14.62 -22.77 -30.78
N PRO A 190 -15.83 -23.06 -30.28
CA PRO A 190 -17.02 -23.10 -31.10
C PRO A 190 -17.85 -21.84 -30.88
N ALA A 191 -17.85 -21.02 -31.93
CA ALA A 191 -19.03 -20.35 -32.45
C ALA A 191 -19.77 -19.38 -31.51
N GLN A 192 -19.46 -18.10 -31.74
CA GLN A 192 -20.46 -17.05 -31.93
C GLN A 192 -21.81 -17.63 -32.42
N GLN A 193 -22.86 -17.47 -31.62
CA GLN A 193 -24.24 -17.55 -32.07
C GLN A 193 -24.86 -16.16 -31.94
N ASN A 194 -24.82 -15.49 -33.09
CA ASN A 194 -25.91 -14.80 -33.78
C ASN A 194 -26.99 -14.00 -33.03
N ALA A 195 -27.31 -12.90 -33.71
CA ALA A 195 -28.63 -12.26 -33.86
C ALA A 195 -29.06 -11.21 -32.82
N THR A 196 -28.76 -9.96 -33.18
CA THR A 196 -29.75 -8.89 -33.47
C THR A 196 -31.21 -9.22 -33.15
N SER A 197 -31.84 -8.36 -32.35
CA SER A 197 -33.16 -7.83 -32.67
C SER A 197 -33.31 -6.43 -32.11
N GLU A 198 -33.40 -5.48 -33.05
CA GLU A 198 -34.05 -4.19 -32.86
C GLU A 198 -35.50 -4.39 -32.39
N GLY A 199 -36.02 -3.41 -31.65
CA GLY A 199 -37.40 -3.42 -31.19
C GLY A 199 -37.76 -2.13 -30.46
N SER A 200 -37.71 -1.01 -31.18
CA SER A 200 -38.44 0.20 -30.82
C SER A 200 -39.94 -0.09 -30.82
N THR A 201 -40.65 0.23 -29.74
CA THR A 201 -42.04 0.70 -29.83
C THR A 201 -42.37 1.58 -28.62
N GLU A 202 -42.58 2.83 -28.97
CA GLU A 202 -43.24 3.92 -28.28
C GLU A 202 -44.73 3.59 -28.05
N SER A 203 -45.23 3.88 -26.84
CA SER A 203 -46.61 4.29 -26.52
C SER A 203 -46.67 4.78 -25.08
#